data_AF-A0A379WD83-F1
#
_entry.id   AF-A0A379WD83-F1
#
_cell.length_a   1.000
_cell.length_b   1.000
_cell.length_c   1.000
_cell.angle_alpha   90.00
_cell.angle_beta   90.00
_cell.angle_gamma   90.00
#
_symmetry.space_group_name_H-M   'P 1'
#
loop_
_entity.id
_entity.type
_entity.pdbx_description
1 polymer ?
#
loop_
_entity_poly.entity_id
_entity_poly.type
_entity_poly.pdbx_seq_one_letter_code
_entity_poly.pdbx_strand_id
1 'polypeptide(L)'
;MAFRLMRYAIAAMQRHLDAGHDTLPLVVPILFYHGPESPWPYSLNWHNMFVKPDMAKALYSREFALVDLTIMPDNQLLQHRRIAMLELLQKHIRQRDLSELLDPLITLLTQDHLTDAQLSVLINYMLKAGNAAEPGR
;
A
#
# COMPACT_ATOMS: atom_id res chain seq x y z
N MET A 1 14.35 -5.63 -18.84
CA MET A 1 14.39 -4.21 -19.25
C MET A 1 13.07 -3.49 -19.06
N ALA A 2 11.92 -4.10 -19.38
CA ALA A 2 10.60 -3.48 -19.26
C ALA A 2 10.31 -2.77 -17.91
N PHE A 3 10.65 -3.39 -16.78
CA PHE A 3 10.47 -2.74 -15.46
C PHE A 3 11.28 -1.45 -15.29
N ARG A 4 12.47 -1.34 -15.92
CA ARG A 4 13.28 -0.11 -15.87
C ARG A 4 12.61 1.01 -16.64
N LEU A 5 12.01 0.70 -17.79
CA LEU A 5 11.24 1.67 -18.58
C LEU A 5 10.06 2.24 -17.76
N MET A 6 9.33 1.37 -17.05
CA MET A 6 8.25 1.81 -16.16
C MET A 6 8.77 2.71 -15.03
N ARG A 7 9.87 2.31 -14.38
CA ARG A 7 10.51 3.12 -13.32
C ARG A 7 10.93 4.50 -13.82
N TYR A 8 11.49 4.59 -15.03
CA TYR A 8 11.87 5.88 -15.61
C TYR A 8 10.67 6.72 -16.01
N ALA A 9 9.60 6.11 -16.52
CA ALA A 9 8.36 6.82 -16.83
C ALA A 9 7.76 7.45 -15.56
N ILE A 10 7.63 6.68 -14.48
CA ILE A 10 7.15 7.17 -13.18
C ILE A 10 8.07 8.27 -12.64
N ALA A 11 9.39 8.10 -12.73
CA ALA A 11 10.33 9.12 -12.26
C ALA A 11 10.20 10.44 -13.05
N ALA A 12 9.97 10.37 -14.36
CA ALA A 12 9.72 11.56 -15.18
C ALA A 12 8.40 12.24 -14.80
N MET A 13 7.34 11.46 -14.56
CA MET A 13 6.06 11.96 -14.07
C MET A 13 6.22 12.65 -12.70
N GLN A 14 6.95 12.04 -11.77
CA GLN A 14 7.21 12.61 -10.45
C GLN A 14 7.96 13.94 -10.56
N ARG A 15 9.02 14.00 -11.37
CA ARG A 15 9.77 15.25 -11.60
C ARG A 15 8.90 16.38 -12.17
N HIS A 16 7.85 16.04 -12.93
CA HIS A 16 6.89 17.02 -13.41
C HIS A 16 6.03 17.56 -12.26
N LEU A 17 5.54 16.70 -11.36
CA LEU A 17 4.82 17.15 -10.17
C LEU A 17 5.71 17.99 -9.25
N ASP A 18 6.97 17.58 -9.03
CA ASP A 18 7.94 18.29 -8.21
C ASP A 18 8.27 19.69 -8.77
N ALA A 19 8.05 19.92 -10.07
CA ALA A 19 8.21 21.23 -10.70
C ALA A 19 7.01 22.18 -10.49
N GLY A 20 6.00 21.76 -9.71
CA GLY A 20 4.82 22.57 -9.38
C GLY A 20 3.65 22.41 -10.34
N HIS A 21 3.61 21.33 -11.12
CA HIS A 21 2.47 21.00 -11.96
C HIS A 21 1.47 20.10 -11.22
N ASP A 22 0.17 20.31 -11.43
CA ASP A 22 -0.88 19.64 -10.67
C ASP A 22 -1.38 18.32 -11.31
N THR A 23 -0.93 18.01 -12.53
CA THR A 23 -1.40 16.84 -13.29
C THR A 23 -0.25 16.02 -13.83
N LEU A 24 -0.45 14.69 -13.97
CA LEU A 24 0.55 13.80 -14.56
C LEU A 24 0.67 14.01 -16.08
N PRO A 25 1.89 14.08 -16.64
CA PRO A 25 2.08 14.08 -18.08
C PRO A 25 2.03 12.64 -18.64
N LEU A 26 1.65 12.50 -19.91
CA LEU A 26 1.82 11.24 -20.63
C LEU A 26 3.30 11.05 -20.97
N VAL A 27 3.91 9.98 -20.45
CA VAL A 27 5.30 9.61 -20.75
C VAL A 27 5.31 8.35 -21.61
N VAL A 28 5.93 8.43 -22.80
CA VAL A 28 6.06 7.29 -23.72
C VAL A 28 7.44 6.65 -23.54
N PRO A 29 7.54 5.47 -22.89
CA PRO A 29 8.81 4.77 -22.79
C PRO A 29 9.18 4.11 -24.12
N ILE A 30 10.33 4.48 -24.69
CA ILE A 30 10.87 3.90 -25.92
C ILE A 30 12.23 3.25 -25.62
N LEU A 31 12.44 2.04 -26.13
CA LEU A 31 13.74 1.36 -26.07
C LEU A 31 14.37 1.35 -27.47
N PHE A 32 15.48 2.06 -27.64
CA PHE A 32 16.35 1.91 -28.79
C PHE A 32 17.36 0.81 -28.51
N TYR A 33 17.33 -0.27 -29.30
CA TYR A 33 18.24 -1.40 -29.16
C TYR A 33 19.08 -1.57 -30.43
N HIS A 34 20.40 -1.69 -30.25
CA HIS A 34 21.37 -1.97 -31.31
C HIS A 34 22.44 -2.94 -30.78
N GLY A 35 22.00 -4.09 -30.28
CA GLY A 35 22.91 -5.14 -29.82
C GLY A 35 23.05 -6.28 -30.84
N PRO A 36 23.93 -7.25 -30.56
CA PRO A 36 24.28 -8.32 -31.50
C PRO A 36 23.15 -9.35 -31.71
N GLU A 37 22.19 -9.48 -30.79
CA GLU A 37 21.11 -10.46 -30.86
C GLU A 37 19.86 -9.83 -31.48
N SER A 38 19.45 -10.31 -32.67
CA SER A 38 18.31 -9.77 -33.42
C SER A 38 17.42 -10.89 -33.96
N PRO A 39 16.08 -10.80 -33.82
CA PRO A 39 15.33 -9.71 -33.18
C PRO A 39 15.47 -9.70 -31.65
N TRP A 40 15.13 -8.57 -31.02
CA TRP A 40 15.19 -8.43 -29.55
C TRP A 40 14.42 -9.57 -28.85
N PRO A 41 15.05 -10.36 -27.96
CA PRO A 41 14.47 -11.62 -27.47
C PRO A 41 13.60 -11.46 -26.21
N TYR A 42 13.58 -10.29 -25.56
CA TYR A 42 12.95 -10.11 -24.25
C TYR A 42 11.61 -9.37 -24.31
N SER A 43 10.69 -9.68 -23.40
CA SER A 43 9.43 -8.94 -23.27
C SER A 43 9.65 -7.46 -22.92
N LEU A 44 8.95 -6.56 -23.64
CA LEU A 44 8.80 -5.15 -23.28
C LEU A 44 7.57 -4.88 -22.40
N ASN A 45 6.69 -5.87 -22.22
CA ASN A 45 5.60 -5.81 -21.26
C ASN A 45 6.13 -6.16 -19.86
N TRP A 46 6.12 -5.19 -18.95
CA TRP A 46 6.65 -5.34 -17.60
C TRP A 46 5.82 -6.30 -16.73
N HIS A 47 4.53 -6.51 -17.04
CA HIS A 47 3.68 -7.48 -16.35
C HIS A 47 4.18 -8.93 -16.51
N ASN A 48 4.84 -9.23 -17.64
CA ASN A 48 5.42 -10.56 -17.89
C ASN A 48 6.63 -10.85 -16.99
N MET A 49 7.10 -9.86 -16.21
CA MET A 49 8.19 -10.04 -15.25
C MET A 49 7.70 -10.54 -13.88
N PHE A 50 6.40 -10.59 -13.64
CA PHE A 50 5.84 -11.16 -12.41
C PHE A 50 5.71 -12.68 -12.50
N VAL A 51 5.78 -13.37 -11.36
CA VAL A 51 5.49 -14.81 -11.26
C VAL A 51 4.09 -15.15 -11.79
N LYS A 52 3.13 -14.21 -11.64
CA LYS A 52 1.75 -14.33 -12.13
C LYS A 52 1.37 -13.13 -13.00
N PRO A 53 1.69 -13.13 -14.31
CA PRO A 53 1.49 -11.98 -15.18
C PRO A 53 0.05 -11.48 -15.27
N ASP A 54 -0.93 -12.39 -15.33
CA ASP A 54 -2.35 -12.02 -15.42
C ASP A 54 -2.86 -11.31 -14.17
N MET A 55 -2.42 -11.76 -12.99
CA MET A 55 -2.72 -11.08 -11.73
C MET A 55 -2.06 -9.70 -11.66
N ALA A 56 -0.82 -9.57 -12.10
CA ALA A 56 -0.14 -8.28 -12.15
C ALA A 56 -0.87 -7.30 -13.09
N LYS A 57 -1.29 -7.76 -14.26
CA LYS A 57 -2.06 -6.94 -15.20
C LYS A 57 -3.40 -6.50 -14.59
N ALA A 58 -4.13 -7.41 -13.94
CA ALA A 58 -5.38 -7.07 -13.27
C ALA A 58 -5.19 -6.07 -12.13
N LEU A 59 -4.08 -6.16 -11.39
CA LEU A 59 -3.79 -5.31 -10.25
C LEU A 59 -3.30 -3.91 -10.65
N TYR A 60 -2.42 -3.81 -11.65
CA TYR A 60 -1.74 -2.55 -12.00
C TYR A 60 -2.34 -1.81 -13.19
N SER A 61 -3.35 -2.39 -13.87
CA SER A 61 -4.04 -1.75 -15.00
C SER A 61 -5.49 -1.38 -14.70
N ARG A 62 -5.87 -1.37 -13.41
CA ARG A 62 -7.21 -1.02 -12.92
C ARG A 62 -7.09 -0.01 -11.77
N GLU A 63 -8.22 0.47 -11.30
CA GLU A 63 -8.29 1.26 -10.08
C GLU A 63 -7.68 0.47 -8.91
N PHE A 64 -6.92 1.16 -8.06
CA PHE A 64 -6.41 0.57 -6.85
C PHE A 64 -7.54 0.30 -5.87
N ALA A 65 -7.47 -0.84 -5.17
CA ALA A 65 -8.45 -1.18 -4.15
C ALA A 65 -8.38 -0.16 -3.01
N LEU A 66 -9.53 0.43 -2.67
CA LEU A 66 -9.71 1.24 -1.47
C LEU A 66 -10.30 0.37 -0.37
N VAL A 67 -9.60 0.26 0.76
CA VAL A 67 -10.14 -0.32 2.00
C VAL A 67 -10.56 0.83 2.89
N ASP A 68 -11.85 1.16 2.87
CA ASP A 68 -12.41 2.24 3.69
C ASP A 68 -12.80 1.74 5.08
N LEU A 69 -11.90 1.95 6.04
CA LEU A 69 -12.09 1.55 7.43
C LEU A 69 -13.16 2.38 8.16
N THR A 70 -13.56 3.55 7.64
CA THR A 70 -14.53 4.43 8.32
C THR A 70 -15.94 3.86 8.30
N ILE A 71 -16.27 3.12 7.23
CA ILE A 71 -17.59 2.50 7.02
C ILE A 71 -17.60 1.01 7.34
N MET A 72 -16.42 0.37 7.42
CA MET A 72 -16.32 -1.06 7.67
C MET A 72 -16.65 -1.38 9.14
N PRO A 73 -17.56 -2.31 9.44
CA PRO A 73 -17.89 -2.66 10.82
C PRO A 73 -16.77 -3.46 11.50
N ASP A 74 -16.61 -3.29 12.82
CA ASP A 74 -15.48 -3.88 13.57
C ASP A 74 -15.49 -5.40 13.57
N ASN A 75 -16.69 -6.00 13.56
CA ASN A 75 -16.85 -7.45 13.46
C ASN A 75 -16.32 -8.03 12.15
N GLN A 76 -16.24 -7.23 11.08
CA GLN A 76 -15.63 -7.62 9.82
C GLN A 76 -14.10 -7.48 9.92
N LEU A 77 -13.62 -6.41 10.53
CA LEU A 77 -12.18 -6.19 10.78
C LEU A 77 -11.56 -7.33 11.59
N LEU A 78 -12.27 -7.81 12.62
CA LEU A 78 -11.84 -8.94 13.44
C LEU A 78 -11.62 -10.25 12.65
N GLN A 79 -12.16 -10.37 11.43
CA GLN A 79 -11.98 -11.55 10.58
C GLN A 79 -10.68 -11.50 9.75
N HIS A 80 -10.00 -10.34 9.71
CA HIS A 80 -8.83 -10.12 8.88
C HIS A 80 -7.51 -10.66 9.48
N ARG A 81 -7.60 -11.45 10.56
CA ARG A 81 -6.47 -12.15 11.20
C ARG A 81 -5.30 -11.20 11.53
N ARG A 82 -4.17 -11.29 10.82
CA ARG A 82 -2.92 -10.58 11.13
C ARG A 82 -3.01 -9.07 10.92
N ILE A 83 -3.87 -8.60 10.02
CA ILE A 83 -4.01 -7.17 9.73
C ILE A 83 -5.13 -6.51 10.54
N ALA A 84 -6.02 -7.30 11.14
CA ALA A 84 -7.16 -6.84 11.94
C ALA A 84 -6.77 -5.81 13.01
N MET A 85 -5.64 -6.03 13.69
CA MET A 85 -5.18 -5.11 14.74
C MET A 85 -4.76 -3.76 14.16
N LEU A 86 -4.05 -3.74 13.03
CA LEU A 86 -3.67 -2.49 12.39
C LEU A 86 -4.91 -1.73 11.91
N GLU A 87 -5.88 -2.43 11.34
CA GLU A 87 -7.11 -1.82 10.83
C GLU A 87 -7.98 -1.25 11.95
N LEU A 88 -8.18 -1.99 13.04
CA LEU A 88 -8.91 -1.47 14.21
C LEU A 88 -8.19 -0.28 14.82
N LEU A 89 -6.86 -0.37 15.01
CA LEU A 89 -6.10 0.77 15.52
C LEU A 89 -6.22 1.96 14.58
N GLN A 90 -6.04 1.80 13.28
CA GLN A 90 -6.13 2.89 12.32
C GLN A 90 -7.52 3.51 12.25
N LYS A 91 -8.59 2.69 12.32
CA LYS A 91 -9.98 3.16 12.33
C LYS A 91 -10.25 4.06 13.54
N HIS A 92 -9.72 3.70 14.71
CA HIS A 92 -10.04 4.36 15.96
C HIS A 92 -8.92 5.22 16.54
N ILE A 93 -7.78 5.39 15.85
CA ILE A 93 -6.60 6.09 16.40
C ILE A 93 -6.87 7.54 16.82
N ARG A 94 -7.93 8.15 16.26
CA ARG A 94 -8.38 9.52 16.56
C ARG A 94 -9.48 9.58 17.62
N GLN A 95 -10.00 8.44 18.08
CA GLN A 95 -10.98 8.41 19.16
C GLN A 95 -10.30 8.69 20.49
N ARG A 96 -10.96 9.53 21.30
CA ARG A 96 -10.40 10.00 22.58
C ARG A 96 -10.41 8.90 23.65
N ASP A 97 -11.31 7.94 23.52
CA ASP A 97 -11.49 6.85 24.46
C ASP A 97 -11.15 5.52 23.79
N LEU A 98 -9.91 5.06 23.96
CA LEU A 98 -9.46 3.75 23.47
C LEU A 98 -9.93 2.60 24.39
N SER A 99 -10.61 2.89 25.51
CA SER A 99 -11.07 1.86 26.46
C SER A 99 -12.03 0.88 25.81
N GLU A 100 -12.88 1.37 24.88
CA GLU A 100 -13.83 0.57 24.12
C GLU A 100 -13.15 -0.42 23.15
N LEU A 101 -11.87 -0.23 22.85
CA LEU A 101 -11.08 -1.09 21.98
C LEU A 101 -10.27 -2.14 22.72
N LEU A 102 -10.17 -2.05 24.06
CA LEU A 102 -9.34 -2.97 24.83
C LEU A 102 -9.78 -4.41 24.63
N ASP A 103 -11.08 -4.69 24.69
CA ASP A 103 -11.61 -6.04 24.52
C ASP A 103 -11.34 -6.62 23.11
N PRO A 104 -11.65 -5.90 22.00
CA PRO A 104 -11.23 -6.31 20.66
C PRO A 104 -9.71 -6.53 20.50
N LEU A 105 -8.90 -5.62 21.05
CA LEU A 105 -7.44 -5.70 20.93
C LEU A 105 -6.88 -6.90 21.70
N ILE A 106 -7.33 -7.13 22.93
CA ILE A 106 -6.94 -8.30 23.72
C ILE A 106 -7.33 -9.58 22.99
N THR A 107 -8.54 -9.64 22.44
CA THR A 107 -9.00 -10.79 21.65
C THR A 107 -8.05 -11.07 20.49
N LEU A 108 -7.64 -10.04 19.74
CA LEU A 108 -6.69 -10.21 18.63
C LEU A 108 -5.27 -10.59 19.07
N LEU A 109 -4.81 -10.11 20.23
CA LEU A 109 -3.51 -10.53 20.79
C LEU A 109 -3.51 -12.01 21.15
N THR A 110 -4.62 -12.53 21.67
CA THR A 110 -4.73 -13.94 22.07
C THR A 110 -4.86 -14.93 20.90
N GLN A 111 -5.11 -14.44 19.68
CA GLN A 111 -5.24 -15.28 18.48
C GLN A 111 -3.89 -15.70 17.87
N ASP A 112 -2.76 -15.29 18.47
CA ASP A 112 -1.40 -15.66 18.08
C ASP A 112 -1.07 -15.39 16.58
N HIS A 113 -1.71 -14.35 16.04
CA HIS A 113 -1.59 -13.94 14.64
C HIS A 113 -0.44 -12.94 14.41
N LEU A 114 0.06 -12.32 15.48
CA LEU A 114 1.06 -11.27 15.44
C LEU A 114 2.41 -11.78 15.95
N THR A 115 3.49 -11.41 15.27
CA THR A 115 4.84 -11.62 15.80
C THR A 115 5.23 -10.48 16.76
N ASP A 116 6.24 -10.70 17.61
CA ASP A 116 6.76 -9.67 18.52
C ASP A 116 7.15 -8.37 17.81
N ALA A 117 7.70 -8.49 16.59
CA ALA A 117 8.03 -7.35 15.76
C ALA A 117 6.78 -6.58 15.29
N GLN A 118 5.73 -7.29 14.90
CA GLN A 118 4.46 -6.67 14.51
C GLN A 118 3.80 -5.99 15.70
N LEU A 119 3.79 -6.64 16.86
CA LEU A 119 3.27 -6.06 18.11
C LEU A 119 4.04 -4.78 18.49
N SER A 120 5.37 -4.81 18.41
CA SER A 120 6.23 -3.65 18.68
C SER A 120 5.92 -2.48 17.73
N VAL A 121 5.69 -2.75 16.45
CA VAL A 121 5.32 -1.72 15.47
C VAL A 121 3.96 -1.11 15.83
N LEU A 122 2.98 -1.94 16.21
CA LEU A 122 1.63 -1.47 16.55
C LEU A 122 1.62 -0.62 17.83
N ILE A 123 2.38 -1.01 18.86
CA ILE A 123 2.56 -0.20 20.08
C ILE A 123 3.23 1.14 19.74
N ASN A 124 4.32 1.12 18.97
CA ASN A 124 4.99 2.35 18.55
C ASN A 124 4.07 3.26 17.73
N TYR A 125 3.23 2.67 16.88
CA TYR A 125 2.22 3.40 16.12
C TYR A 125 1.21 4.06 17.06
N MET A 126 0.63 3.31 18.01
CA MET A 126 -0.30 3.88 19.00
C MET A 126 0.30 5.05 19.78
N LEU A 127 1.54 4.91 20.26
CA LEU A 127 2.21 5.96 21.03
C LEU A 127 2.49 7.23 20.21
N LYS A 128 2.80 7.08 18.92
CA LYS A 128 3.09 8.22 18.03
C LYS A 128 1.82 8.87 17.49
N ALA A 129 0.84 8.06 17.08
CA ALA A 129 -0.36 8.54 16.41
C ALA A 129 -1.49 8.90 17.38
N GLY A 130 -1.61 8.18 18.51
CA GLY A 130 -2.62 8.48 19.56
C GLY A 130 -2.33 9.76 20.34
N ASN A 131 -1.08 10.22 20.37
CA ASN A 131 -0.66 11.49 20.99
C ASN A 131 -0.71 12.69 20.04
N ALA A 132 -1.15 12.53 18.78
CA ALA A 132 -1.37 13.65 17.88
C ALA A 132 -2.64 14.40 18.29
N ALA A 133 -2.54 15.12 19.40
CA ALA A 133 -3.51 16.07 19.90
C ALA A 133 -3.53 17.31 18.98
N GLU A 134 -4.09 17.16 17.79
CA GLU A 134 -4.84 18.27 17.18
C GLU A 134 -6.31 17.86 17.14
N PRO A 135 -7.16 18.50 17.96
CA PRO A 135 -8.60 18.27 17.91
C PRO A 135 -9.10 18.66 16.51
N GLY A 136 -9.87 17.75 15.90
CA GLY A 136 -10.51 18.00 14.61
C GLY A 136 -11.30 19.32 14.61
N ARG A 137 -11.29 19.99 13.46
CA ARG A 137 -12.36 20.89 13.04
C ARG A 137 -13.55 20.07 12.56
#